data_AF-A0A9E8TQI7-F1
#
_entry.id   AF-A0A9E8TQI7-F1
#
_cell.length_a   1.000
_cell.length_b   1.000
_cell.length_c   1.000
_cell.angle_alpha   90.00
_cell.angle_beta   90.00
_cell.angle_gamma   90.00
#
_symmetry.space_group_name_H-M   'P 1'
#
loop_
_entity.id
_entity.type
_entity.pdbx_description
1 polymer ?
#
loop_
_entity_poly.entity_id
_entity_poly.type
_entity_poly.pdbx_seq_one_letter_code
_entity_poly.pdbx_strand_id
1 'polypeptide(L)'
;MLDENVPDRWTVRADPEGAPEAVVERFGGGYRLSRWSPTDAEPARLGVYTSPELAETAWWRLVDRERGQGRRTMSTRRTGLEDA
;
A
#
# COMPACT_ATOMS: atom_id res chain seq x y z
N MET A 1 10.03 -0.22 -4.20
CA MET A 1 10.77 -1.12 -5.09
C MET A 1 9.85 -2.25 -5.48
N LEU A 2 9.72 -2.46 -6.79
CA LEU A 2 8.89 -3.47 -7.42
C LEU A 2 9.78 -4.64 -7.82
N ASP A 3 9.40 -5.85 -7.42
CA ASP A 3 10.20 -7.05 -7.62
C ASP A 3 9.33 -8.21 -8.10
N GLU A 4 9.74 -8.84 -9.19
CA GLU A 4 9.07 -10.02 -9.75
C GLU A 4 9.51 -11.26 -8.97
N ASN A 5 8.58 -11.86 -8.22
CA ASN A 5 8.89 -13.07 -7.45
C ASN A 5 8.49 -14.35 -8.20
N VAL A 6 7.41 -14.26 -8.98
CA VAL A 6 6.89 -15.33 -9.85
C VAL A 6 6.34 -14.69 -11.12
N PRO A 7 6.26 -15.42 -12.25
CA PRO A 7 5.71 -14.87 -13.48
C PRO A 7 4.32 -14.27 -13.25
N ASP A 8 4.10 -13.10 -13.84
CA ASP A 8 2.85 -12.33 -13.76
C ASP A 8 2.49 -11.81 -12.35
N ARG A 9 3.42 -11.86 -11.39
CA ARG A 9 3.20 -11.32 -10.04
C ARG A 9 4.45 -10.66 -9.45
N TRP A 10 4.26 -9.42 -9.04
CA TRP A 10 5.26 -8.58 -8.43
C TRP A 10 4.89 -8.24 -6.98
N THR A 11 5.89 -8.04 -6.14
CA THR A 11 5.72 -7.48 -4.80
C THR A 11 6.31 -6.09 -4.73
N VAL A 12 5.63 -5.20 -4.01
CA VAL A 12 6.12 -3.87 -3.71
C VAL A 12 6.61 -3.86 -2.27
N ARG A 13 7.86 -3.46 -2.07
CA ARG A 13 8.51 -3.33 -0.76
C ARG A 13 9.31 -2.03 -0.67
N ALA A 14 9.40 -1.45 0.53
CA ALA A 14 10.21 -0.26 0.78
C ALA A 14 11.69 -0.59 0.70
N ASP A 15 12.08 -1.70 1.32
CA ASP A 15 13.45 -2.19 1.41
C ASP A 15 13.58 -3.56 0.71
N PRO A 16 14.72 -3.87 0.08
CA PRO A 16 14.91 -5.14 -0.63
C PRO A 16 14.85 -6.36 0.29
N GLU A 17 15.29 -6.22 1.55
CA GLU A 17 15.22 -7.24 2.60
C GLU A 17 13.94 -7.14 3.45
N GLY A 18 13.11 -6.13 3.18
CA GLY A 18 11.89 -5.85 3.92
C GLY A 18 10.73 -6.75 3.51
N ALA A 19 9.73 -6.84 4.41
CA ALA A 19 8.50 -7.54 4.11
C ALA A 19 7.75 -6.86 2.96
N PRO A 20 7.09 -7.62 2.07
CA PRO A 20 6.23 -7.05 1.04
C PRO A 20 5.09 -6.25 1.66
N GLU A 21 4.80 -5.09 1.09
CA GLU A 21 3.73 -4.19 1.56
C GLU A 21 2.51 -4.23 0.62
N ALA A 22 2.75 -4.48 -0.66
CA ALA A 22 1.71 -4.67 -1.65
C ALA A 22 2.07 -5.74 -2.68
N VAL A 23 1.05 -6.23 -3.38
CA VAL A 23 1.18 -7.20 -4.47
C VAL A 23 0.57 -6.59 -5.72
N VAL A 24 1.26 -6.77 -6.84
CA VAL A 24 0.76 -6.46 -8.17
C VAL A 24 0.64 -7.77 -8.94
N GLU A 25 -0.54 -8.07 -9.46
CA GLU A 25 -0.79 -9.28 -10.23
C GLU A 25 -1.29 -8.92 -11.62
N ARG A 26 -0.79 -9.59 -12.65
CA ARG A 26 -1.35 -9.43 -14.00
C ARG A 26 -2.75 -10.04 -14.03
N PHE A 27 -3.69 -9.29 -14.57
CA PHE A 27 -5.08 -9.70 -14.68
C PHE A 27 -5.61 -9.33 -16.07
N GLY A 28 -5.81 -10.33 -16.92
CA GLY A 28 -6.21 -10.15 -18.32
C GLY A 28 -5.22 -9.27 -19.07
N GLY A 29 -5.58 -8.00 -19.29
CA GLY A 29 -4.77 -6.99 -19.95
C GLY A 29 -4.23 -5.87 -19.05
N GLY A 30 -4.39 -5.97 -17.73
CA GLY A 30 -3.93 -4.96 -16.77
C GLY A 30 -3.22 -5.55 -15.56
N TYR A 31 -2.98 -4.70 -14.58
CA TYR A 31 -2.21 -5.00 -13.36
C TYR A 31 -3.04 -4.62 -12.15
N ARG A 32 -3.46 -5.63 -11.38
CA ARG A 32 -4.24 -5.46 -10.16
C ARG A 32 -3.29 -5.17 -9.00
N LEU A 33 -3.52 -4.06 -8.31
CA LEU A 33 -2.85 -3.73 -7.06
C LEU A 33 -3.71 -4.19 -5.87
N SER A 34 -3.09 -4.94 -4.96
CA SER A 34 -3.71 -5.35 -3.70
C SER A 34 -2.74 -5.11 -2.55
N ARG A 35 -3.28 -4.78 -1.36
CA ARG A 35 -2.47 -4.66 -0.14
C ARG A 35 -1.97 -6.03 0.28
N TRP A 36 -0.68 -6.16 0.58
CA TRP A 36 -0.15 -7.42 1.08
C TRP A 36 -0.55 -7.62 2.53
N SER A 37 -0.98 -8.83 2.85
CA SER A 37 -1.28 -9.27 4.21
C SER A 37 -0.74 -10.69 4.39
N PRO A 38 0.00 -10.98 5.48
CA PRO A 38 0.52 -12.33 5.74
C PRO A 38 -0.58 -13.30 6.20
N THR A 39 -1.62 -12.78 6.81
CA THR A 39 -2.71 -13.53 7.46
C THR A 39 -3.98 -13.57 6.63
N ASP A 40 -4.07 -12.74 5.60
CA ASP A 40 -5.29 -12.61 4.80
C ASP A 40 -5.17 -13.44 3.53
N ALA A 41 -6.14 -14.34 3.33
CA ALA A 41 -6.21 -15.18 2.13
C ALA A 41 -6.60 -14.36 0.89
N GLU A 42 -7.26 -13.21 1.06
CA GLU A 42 -7.78 -12.36 -0.01
C GLU A 42 -7.29 -10.90 0.16
N PRO A 43 -6.09 -10.58 -0.37
CA PRO A 43 -5.50 -9.26 -0.19
C PRO A 43 -6.44 -8.15 -0.69
N ALA A 44 -6.64 -7.13 0.15
CA ALA A 44 -7.57 -6.05 -0.13
C ALA A 44 -7.24 -5.35 -1.46
N ARG A 45 -8.19 -5.39 -2.40
CA ARG A 45 -8.02 -4.84 -3.75
C ARG A 45 -8.07 -3.31 -3.70
N LEU A 46 -7.02 -2.67 -4.21
CA LEU A 46 -6.88 -1.21 -4.20
C LEU A 46 -7.20 -0.59 -5.57
N GLY A 47 -6.92 -1.29 -6.67
CA GLY A 47 -7.20 -0.79 -8.01
C GLY A 47 -6.62 -1.66 -9.14
N VAL A 48 -6.87 -1.24 -10.38
CA VAL A 48 -6.31 -1.86 -11.60
C VAL A 48 -5.62 -0.78 -12.43
N TYR A 49 -4.42 -1.08 -12.91
CA TYR A 49 -3.53 -0.18 -13.64
C TYR A 49 -3.10 -0.80 -14.97
N THR A 50 -2.60 0.02 -15.88
CA THR A 50 -2.15 -0.42 -17.21
C THR A 50 -0.71 -0.93 -17.22
N SER A 51 0.06 -0.65 -16.16
CA SER A 51 1.47 -1.03 -16.03
C SER A 51 1.78 -1.35 -14.55
N PRO A 52 2.74 -2.24 -14.27
CA PRO A 52 3.11 -2.56 -12.90
C PRO A 52 3.85 -1.40 -12.22
N GLU A 53 4.63 -0.58 -12.95
CA GLU A 53 5.25 0.63 -12.37
C GLU A 53 4.22 1.68 -11.95
N LEU A 54 3.10 1.79 -12.68
CA LEU A 54 1.99 2.68 -12.31
C LEU A 54 1.30 2.20 -11.04
N ALA A 55 1.12 0.88 -10.90
CA ALA A 55 0.60 0.28 -9.67
C ALA A 55 1.54 0.54 -8.48
N GLU A 56 2.86 0.42 -8.67
CA GLU A 56 3.85 0.75 -7.64
C GLU A 56 3.76 2.23 -7.20
N THR A 57 3.73 3.14 -8.18
CA THR A 57 3.61 4.58 -7.91
C THR A 57 2.34 4.91 -7.14
N ALA A 58 1.22 4.26 -7.49
CA ALA A 58 -0.06 4.46 -6.82
C ALA A 58 -0.02 3.93 -5.38
N TRP A 59 0.66 2.81 -5.12
CA TRP A 59 0.89 2.31 -3.77
C TRP A 59 1.63 3.34 -2.92
N TRP A 60 2.75 3.87 -3.41
CA TRP A 60 3.53 4.85 -2.63
C TRP A 60 2.76 6.14 -2.34
N ARG A 61 1.92 6.59 -3.28
CA ARG A 61 1.02 7.74 -3.05
C ARG A 61 -0.04 7.45 -1.98
N LEU A 62 -0.58 6.23 -1.96
CA LEU A 62 -1.52 5.82 -0.92
C LEU A 62 -0.83 5.80 0.45
N VAL A 63 0.34 5.17 0.55
CA VAL A 63 1.14 5.10 1.78
C VAL A 63 1.50 6.50 2.28
N ASP A 64 1.98 7.38 1.41
CA ASP A 64 2.28 8.77 1.77
C ASP A 64 1.05 9.50 2.32
N ARG A 65 -0.10 9.34 1.66
CA ARG A 65 -1.38 9.90 2.12
C ARG A 65 -1.81 9.32 3.47
N GLU A 66 -1.69 8.02 3.70
CA GLU A 66 -2.03 7.38 4.97
C GLU A 66 -1.11 7.88 6.10
N ARG A 67 0.20 7.96 5.85
CA ARG A 67 1.20 8.49 6.80
C ARG A 67 0.93 9.97 7.13
N GLY A 68 0.57 10.77 6.14
CA GLY A 68 0.18 12.18 6.33
C GLY A 68 -1.14 12.35 7.10
N GLN A 69 -2.11 11.45 6.92
CA GLN A 69 -3.39 11.47 7.64
C GLN A 69 -3.28 10.95 9.09
N GLY A 70 -2.46 9.93 9.33
CA GLY A 70 -2.17 9.43 10.68
C GLY A 70 -1.56 10.52 11.57
N ARG A 71 -0.67 11.34 10.99
CA ARG A 71 -0.07 12.50 11.68
C ARG A 71 -1.08 13.60 12.01
N ARG A 72 -2.13 13.78 11.21
CA ARG A 72 -3.18 14.78 11.47
C ARG A 72 -4.19 14.32 12.52
N THR A 73 -4.50 13.02 12.56
CA THR A 73 -5.49 12.46 13.48
C THR A 73 -5.01 12.42 14.94
N MET A 74 -3.69 12.34 15.19
CA MET A 74 -3.16 12.44 16.55
C MET A 74 -3.22 13.86 17.16
N SER A 75 -3.36 14.91 16.35
CA SER A 75 -3.35 16.29 16.83
C SER A 75 -4.69 16.78 17.43
N THR A 76 -5.76 15.99 17.39
CA THR A 76 -7.09 16.40 17.90
C THR A 76 -7.41 15.91 19.32
N ARG A 77 -6.54 15.14 19.99
CA ARG A 77 -6.79 14.65 21.37
C ARG A 77 -5.93 15.30 22.46
N ARG A 78 -5.60 16.59 22.34
CA ARG A 78 -4.96 17.33 23.44
C ARG A 78 -5.40 18.80 23.48
N THR A 79 -6.70 19.06 23.55
CA THR A 79 -7.22 20.36 24.00
C THR A 79 -8.57 20.10 24.65
N GLY A 80 -8.60 20.06 25.98
CA GLY A 80 -9.80 19.78 26.76
C GLY A 80 -9.46 19.12 28.09
N LEU A 81 -8.58 19.74 28.88
CA LEU A 81 -8.41 19.44 30.29
C LEU A 81 -8.22 20.79 30.99
N GLU A 82 -9.34 21.41 31.36
CA GLU A 82 -9.71 21.69 32.77
C GLU A 82 -9.17 23.06 33.21
N ASP A 83 -10.05 24.06 33.13
CA ASP A 83 -9.99 25.28 33.94
C ASP A 83 -11.36 25.35 34.63
N ALA A 84 -11.41 24.93 35.89
CA ALA A 84 -12.55 25.03 36.80
C ALA A 84 -12.03 25.10 38.25
#